data_AF-A0A0L0F1K1-F1
#
_entry.id   AF-A0A0L0F1K1-F1
#
_cell.length_a   1.000
_cell.length_b   1.000
_cell.length_c   1.000
_cell.angle_alpha   90.00
_cell.angle_beta   90.00
_cell.angle_gamma   90.00
#
_symmetry.space_group_name_H-M   'P 1'
#
loop_
_entity.id
_entity.type
_entity.pdbx_description
1 polymer ?
#
loop_
_entity_poly.entity_id
_entity_poly.type
_entity_poly.pdbx_seq_one_letter_code
_entity_poly.pdbx_strand_id
1 'polypeptide(L)' 'MSLWVDKYRPTKLEQIDCNKDVALRLKKLTENGDCPHLLIHGPPGAGKRTQIMSMLRDLYGPGVMKIKIDQRQYT' A
#
# COMPACT_ATOMS: atom_id res chain seq x y z
N MET A 1 10.64 2.84 21.77
CA MET A 1 10.56 1.43 21.32
C MET A 1 9.59 1.36 20.15
N SER A 2 9.97 0.76 19.03
CA SER A 2 9.07 0.59 17.86
C SER A 2 8.18 -0.64 18.08
N LEU A 3 6.89 -0.53 17.71
CA LEU A 3 5.96 -1.65 17.74
C LEU A 3 6.40 -2.70 16.70
N TRP A 4 6.28 -3.99 17.02
CA TRP A 4 6.63 -5.06 16.08
C TRP A 4 5.84 -4.96 14.76
N VAL A 5 4.58 -4.53 14.86
CA VAL A 5 3.71 -4.31 13.69
C VAL A 5 4.30 -3.28 12.73
N ASP A 6 4.96 -2.23 13.23
CA ASP A 6 5.61 -1.24 12.38
C ASP A 6 6.98 -1.72 11.90
N LYS A 7 7.73 -2.44 12.76
CA LYS A 7 9.05 -2.99 12.43
C LYS A 7 8.99 -4.00 11.28
N TYR A 8 7.98 -4.85 11.24
CA TYR A 8 7.81 -5.90 10.24
C TYR A 8 6.82 -5.54 9.13
N ARG A 9 6.34 -4.28 9.07
CA ARG A 9 5.43 -3.87 8.00
C ARG A 9 6.15 -3.99 6.63
N PRO A 10 5.60 -4.76 5.68
CA PRO A 10 6.13 -4.84 4.32
C PRO A 10 6.28 -3.46 3.68
N THR A 11 7.37 -3.25 2.96
CA THR A 11 7.62 -1.98 2.24
C THR A 11 7.51 -2.13 0.73
N LYS A 12 7.75 -3.33 0.20
CA LYS A 12 7.61 -3.67 -1.22
C LYS A 12 6.42 -4.60 -1.44
N LEU A 13 5.80 -4.54 -2.62
CA LEU A 13 4.69 -5.42 -2.98
C LEU A 13 5.06 -6.92 -2.93
N GLU A 14 6.31 -7.25 -3.21
CA GLU A 14 6.84 -8.63 -3.16
C GLU A 14 6.97 -9.19 -1.74
N GLN A 15 7.08 -8.32 -0.72
CA GLN A 15 7.19 -8.71 0.69
C GLN A 15 5.83 -8.98 1.33
N ILE A 16 4.74 -8.86 0.58
CA ILE A 16 3.40 -9.03 1.10
C ILE A 16 3.05 -10.52 1.05
N ASP A 17 3.00 -11.13 2.24
CA ASP A 17 2.70 -12.56 2.36
C ASP A 17 1.22 -12.88 2.09
N CYS A 18 0.32 -11.93 2.37
CA CYS A 18 -1.13 -12.06 2.21
C CYS A 18 -1.63 -11.48 0.88
N ASN A 19 -2.71 -12.05 0.32
CA ASN A 19 -3.36 -11.56 -0.90
C ASN A 19 -2.38 -11.36 -2.08
N LYS A 20 -1.52 -12.35 -2.34
CA LYS A 20 -0.47 -12.31 -3.37
C LYS A 20 -1.02 -11.99 -4.77
N ASP A 21 -2.22 -12.47 -5.09
CA ASP A 21 -2.88 -12.17 -6.37
C ASP A 21 -3.18 -10.67 -6.54
N VAL A 22 -3.60 -10.01 -5.46
CA VAL A 22 -3.85 -8.56 -5.46
C VAL A 22 -2.53 -7.81 -5.56
N ALA A 23 -1.51 -8.22 -4.81
CA ALA A 23 -0.18 -7.61 -4.89
C ALA A 23 0.40 -7.71 -6.31
N LEU A 24 0.22 -8.84 -6.99
CA LEU A 24 0.64 -9.04 -8.38
C LEU A 24 -0.12 -8.13 -9.36
N ARG A 25 -1.44 -7.96 -9.19
CA ARG A 25 -2.23 -7.03 -10.00
C ARG A 25 -1.81 -5.59 -9.79
N LEU A 26 -1.59 -5.17 -8.55
CA LEU A 26 -1.07 -3.83 -8.23
C LEU A 26 0.30 -3.60 -8.86
N LYS A 27 1.20 -4.61 -8.82
CA LYS A 27 2.52 -4.52 -9.47
C LYS A 27 2.41 -4.29 -10.99
N LYS A 28 1.54 -5.05 -11.66
CA LYS A 28 1.28 -4.85 -13.10
C LYS A 28 0.71 -3.45 -13.41
N LEU A 29 -0.17 -2.93 -12.56
CA LEU A 29 -0.68 -1.57 -12.70
C LEU A 29 0.44 -0.52 -12.57
N THR A 30 1.40 -0.73 -11.67
CA THR A 30 2.53 0.19 -11.52
C THR A 30 3.50 0.18 -12.69
N GLU A 31 3.70 -0.97 -13.34
CA GLU A 31 4.60 -1.13 -14.49
C GLU A 31 4.05 -0.46 -15.76
N ASN A 32 2.73 -0.47 -15.94
CA ASN A 32 2.10 0.11 -17.13
C ASN A 32 2.00 1.64 -17.11
N GLY A 33 2.30 2.29 -15.96
CA GLY A 33 2.25 3.75 -15.80
C GLY A 33 0.84 4.36 -15.77
N ASP A 34 -0.19 3.61 -16.16
CA ASP A 34 -1.59 4.03 -16.16
C ASP A 34 -2.31 3.44 -14.93
N CYS A 35 -2.42 4.24 -13.87
CA CYS A 35 -3.06 3.85 -12.62
C CYS A 35 -4.46 4.47 -12.52
N PRO A 36 -5.55 3.68 -12.63
CA PRO A 36 -6.89 4.19 -12.44
C PRO A 36 -7.13 4.59 -10.98
N HIS A 37 -8.24 5.27 -10.72
CA HIS A 37 -8.72 5.47 -9.36
C HIS A 37 -9.11 4.12 -8.72
N LEU A 38 -8.54 3.83 -7.54
CA LEU A 38 -8.74 2.57 -6.84
C LEU A 38 -9.60 2.77 -5.60
N LEU A 39 -10.63 1.94 -5.44
CA LEU A 39 -11.36 1.77 -4.19
C LEU A 39 -10.84 0.52 -3.48
N ILE A 40 -10.29 0.69 -2.27
CA ILE A 40 -9.69 -0.41 -1.52
C ILE A 40 -10.46 -0.61 -0.23
N HIS A 41 -11.09 -1.77 -0.10
CA HIS A 41 -11.97 -2.11 1.01
C HIS A 41 -11.59 -3.46 1.65
N GLY A 42 -12.14 -3.75 2.83
CA GLY A 42 -11.89 -4.98 3.57
C GLY A 42 -11.77 -4.77 5.08
N PRO A 43 -11.62 -5.85 5.87
CA PRO A 43 -11.58 -5.77 7.34
C PRO A 43 -10.35 -5.04 7.88
N PRO A 44 -10.38 -4.53 9.12
CA PRO A 44 -9.21 -3.97 9.77
C PRO A 44 -8.09 -5.01 9.84
N GLY A 45 -6.83 -4.59 9.65
CA GLY A 45 -5.68 -5.50 9.66
C GLY A 45 -5.42 -6.26 8.36
N ALA A 46 -6.29 -6.18 7.34
CA ALA A 46 -6.11 -6.87 6.05
C ALA A 46 -4.96 -6.35 5.15
N GLY A 47 -4.08 -5.49 5.67
CA GLY A 47 -2.94 -4.97 4.90
C GLY A 47 -3.26 -3.90 3.84
N LYS A 48 -4.50 -3.39 3.77
CA LYS A 48 -4.95 -2.39 2.78
C LYS A 48 -4.00 -1.18 2.66
N ARG A 49 -3.73 -0.52 3.79
CA ARG A 49 -2.83 0.64 3.85
C ARG A 49 -1.41 0.25 3.43
N THR A 50 -0.94 -0.91 3.89
CA THR A 50 0.40 -1.42 3.56
C THR A 50 0.55 -1.63 2.05
N GLN A 51 -0.42 -2.29 1.41
CA GLN A 51 -0.44 -2.53 -0.04
C GLN A 51 -0.36 -1.23 -0.83
N ILE A 52 -1.17 -0.23 -0.47
CA ILE A 52 -1.16 1.08 -1.13
C ILE A 52 0.19 1.78 -0.96
N MET A 53 0.73 1.79 0.26
CA MET A 53 2.02 2.45 0.53
C MET A 53 3.16 1.77 -0.24
N SER A 54 3.14 0.45 -0.36
CA SER A 54 4.10 -0.30 -1.19
C SER A 54 3.95 0.01 -2.67
N MET A 55 2.72 0.03 -3.19
CA MET A 55 2.44 0.40 -4.59
C MET A 55 2.90 1.83 -4.91
N LEU A 56 2.55 2.80 -4.06
CA LEU A 56 2.97 4.19 -4.23
C LEU A 56 4.49 4.32 -4.14
N ARG A 57 5.15 3.56 -3.25
CA ARG A 57 6.61 3.53 -3.16
C ARG A 57 7.25 3.03 -4.45
N ASP A 58 6.66 2.04 -5.11
CA ASP A 58 7.16 1.53 -6.39
C ASP A 58 6.97 2.56 -7.51
N LEU A 59 5.87 3.34 -7.50
CA LEU A 59 5.61 4.42 -8.48
C LEU A 59 6.46 5.67 -8.28
N TYR A 60 6.56 6.17 -7.05
CA TYR A 60 7.11 7.50 -6.74
C TYR A 60 8.38 7.44 -5.87
N GLY A 61 8.83 6.25 -5.51
CA GLY A 61 10.02 6.04 -4.72
C GLY A 61 9.82 6.18 -3.19
N PRO A 62 10.91 6.18 -2.42
CA PRO A 62 10.88 6.06 -0.96
C PRO A 62 10.27 7.27 -0.22
N GLY A 63 10.14 8.43 -0.87
CA GLY A 63 9.58 9.65 -0.28
C GLY A 63 8.12 9.50 0.18
N VAL A 64 7.39 8.57 -0.42
CA VAL A 64 5.98 8.25 -0.12
C VAL A 64 5.75 7.91 1.35
N MET A 65 6.74 7.31 2.03
CA MET A 65 6.59 6.93 3.44
C MET A 65 6.41 8.13 4.39
N LYS A 66 6.67 9.35 3.91
CA LYS A 66 6.52 10.60 4.66
C LYS A 66 5.22 11.36 4.35
N ILE A 67 4.34 10.80 3.50
CA ILE A 67 3.09 11.45 3.12
C ILE A 67 2.17 11.62 4.33
N LYS A 68 1.60 12.82 4.48
CA LYS A 68 0.51 13.09 5.42
C LYS A 68 -0.80 12.55 4.84
N ILE A 69 -1.49 11.72 5.61
CA ILE A 69 -2.81 11.21 5.24
C ILE A 69 -3.84 12.26 5.63
N ASP A 70 -4.58 12.76 4.65
CA ASP A 70 -5.75 13.59 4.89
C ASP A 70 -6.96 12.68 5.20
N GLN A 71 -7.53 12.81 6.39
CA GLN A 71 -8.74 12.09 6.78
C GLN A 71 -9.92 13.06 6.67
N ARG A 72 -10.61 13.00 5.54
CA ARG A 72 -11.85 13.76 5.34
C ARG A 72 -13.02 12.96 5.91
N GLN A 73 -13.69 13.53 6.91
CA GLN A 73 -14.99 13.07 7.36
C GLN A 73 -16.02 13.75 6.48
N TYR A 74 -16.77 12.94 5.72
CA TYR A 74 -17.94 13.42 4.99
C TYR A 74 -19.13 13.24 5.93
N THR A 75 -19.57 14.34 6.52
CA THR A 75 -20.78 14.43 7.35
C THR A 75 -21.99 14.70 6.47
#